data_AF-A0A0J0URE9-F1
#
_entry.id   AF-A0A0J0URE9-F1
#
_cell.length_a   1.000
_cell.length_b   1.000
_cell.length_c   1.000
_cell.angle_alpha   90.00
_cell.angle_beta   90.00
_cell.angle_gamma   90.00
#
_symmetry.space_group_name_H-M   'P 1'
#
loop_
_entity.id
_entity.type
_entity.pdbx_description
1 polymer ?
#
loop_
_entity_poly.entity_id
_entity_poly.type
_entity_poly.pdbx_seq_one_letter_code
_entity_poly.pdbx_strand_id
1 'polypeptide(L)'
;MDLQYQLKAGSYYLYDMRETPSAVTGERRFKLKTDTVAIAFDLHTGEVHQHGSPARIQSWATHTRRRLRAAGAADVANDIVVVSGPLPVDELNKCLWISGYCRRMFTRLASLPHGKLQRAAQQWKKAA
;
A
#
# COMPACT_ATOMS: atom_id res chain seq x y z
N MET A 1 -12.26 -5.03 1.17
CA MET A 1 -12.47 -3.60 0.80
C MET A 1 -11.96 -3.42 -0.63
N ASP A 2 -12.58 -2.58 -1.45
CA ASP A 2 -12.10 -2.32 -2.84
C ASP A 2 -11.31 -1.01 -2.84
N LEU A 3 -10.14 -1.02 -2.18
CA LEU A 3 -9.30 0.16 -2.02
C LEU A 3 -8.41 0.34 -3.25
N GLN A 4 -8.23 1.60 -3.69
CA GLN A 4 -7.39 1.93 -4.83
C GLN A 4 -6.61 3.23 -4.61
N TYR A 5 -5.30 3.17 -4.79
CA TYR A 5 -4.43 4.32 -4.89
C TYR A 5 -4.50 4.95 -6.27
N GLN A 6 -4.49 6.29 -6.31
CA GLN A 6 -4.30 7.11 -7.50
C GLN A 6 -3.27 8.19 -7.20
N LEU A 7 -2.42 8.51 -8.18
CA LEU A 7 -1.48 9.62 -8.07
C LEU A 7 -2.06 10.84 -8.78
N LYS A 8 -2.23 11.95 -8.04
CA LYS A 8 -2.73 13.23 -8.57
C LYS A 8 -1.82 14.35 -8.06
N ALA A 9 -1.34 15.19 -8.98
CA ALA A 9 -0.48 16.33 -8.67
C ALA A 9 0.71 15.99 -7.72
N GLY A 10 1.29 14.80 -7.87
CA GLY A 10 2.44 14.36 -7.05
C GLY A 10 2.10 13.81 -5.66
N SER A 11 0.83 13.73 -5.28
CA SER A 11 0.38 13.06 -4.04
C SER A 11 -0.45 11.83 -4.35
N TYR A 12 -0.32 10.81 -3.50
CA TYR A 12 -1.14 9.60 -3.52
C TYR A 12 -2.46 9.83 -2.79
N TYR A 13 -3.54 9.44 -3.44
CA TYR A 13 -4.90 9.47 -2.93
C TYR A 13 -5.42 8.04 -2.84
N LEU A 14 -5.93 7.65 -1.68
CA LEU A 14 -6.59 6.36 -1.47
C LEU A 14 -8.10 6.57 -1.58
N TYR A 15 -8.75 5.81 -2.47
CA TYR A 15 -10.19 5.80 -2.63
C TYR A 15 -10.76 4.44 -2.23
N ASP A 16 -12.02 4.44 -1.79
CA ASP A 16 -12.82 3.23 -1.74
C ASP A 16 -13.71 3.18 -2.97
N MET A 17 -13.50 2.17 -3.81
CA MET A 17 -14.22 2.02 -5.07
C MET A 17 -15.67 1.58 -4.87
N ARG A 18 -16.06 1.21 -3.64
CA ARG A 18 -17.46 0.95 -3.27
C ARG A 18 -18.24 2.23 -2.97
N GLU A 19 -17.57 3.30 -2.56
CA GLU A 19 -18.23 4.57 -2.25
C GLU A 19 -18.69 5.27 -3.53
N THR A 20 -19.98 5.58 -3.62
CA THR A 20 -20.53 6.33 -4.75
C THR A 20 -19.92 7.73 -4.80
N PRO A 21 -19.59 8.24 -6.00
CA PRO A 21 -19.23 9.64 -6.14
C PRO A 21 -20.34 10.56 -5.63
N SER A 22 -19.96 11.72 -5.09
CA SER A 22 -20.92 12.74 -4.65
C SER A 22 -21.85 13.13 -5.79
N ALA A 23 -23.16 13.17 -5.53
CA ALA A 23 -24.14 13.60 -6.53
C ALA A 23 -24.01 15.09 -6.89
N VAL A 24 -23.39 15.90 -6.02
CA VAL A 24 -23.24 17.35 -6.20
C VAL A 24 -21.94 17.70 -6.93
N THR A 25 -20.83 17.07 -6.53
CA THR A 25 -19.50 17.40 -7.08
C THR A 25 -18.99 16.39 -8.10
N GLY A 26 -19.64 15.21 -8.21
CA GLY A 26 -19.17 14.11 -9.05
C GLY A 26 -17.90 13.42 -8.55
N GLU A 27 -17.29 13.89 -7.46
CA GLU A 27 -16.03 13.37 -6.94
C GLU A 27 -16.23 12.33 -5.83
N ARG A 28 -15.36 11.32 -5.79
CA ARG A 28 -15.27 10.37 -4.69
C ARG A 28 -14.48 10.97 -3.53
N ARG A 29 -14.93 10.73 -2.30
CA ARG A 29 -14.17 11.12 -1.10
C ARG A 29 -12.91 10.26 -0.99
N PHE A 30 -11.76 10.90 -0.82
CA PHE A 30 -10.53 10.17 -0.54
C PHE A 30 -10.45 9.83 0.95
N LYS A 31 -9.98 8.62 1.26
CA LYS A 31 -9.73 8.14 2.64
C LYS A 31 -8.38 8.61 3.17
N LEU A 32 -7.41 8.81 2.28
CA LEU A 32 -6.06 9.23 2.61
C LEU A 32 -5.48 10.07 1.46
N LYS A 33 -4.79 11.15 1.80
CA LYS A 33 -3.88 11.88 0.92
C LYS A 33 -2.50 11.89 1.54
N THR A 34 -1.47 11.49 0.81
CA THR A 34 -0.08 11.48 1.30
C THR A 34 0.92 11.58 0.17
N ASP A 35 2.09 12.17 0.40
CA ASP A 35 3.11 12.33 -0.64
C ASP A 35 3.87 11.05 -0.93
N THR A 36 3.97 10.14 0.03
CA THR A 36 4.61 8.83 -0.14
C THR A 36 3.76 7.79 0.56
N VAL A 37 3.81 6.55 0.08
CA VAL A 37 3.05 5.45 0.67
C VAL A 37 4.03 4.45 1.27
N ALA A 38 3.66 3.92 2.42
CA ALA A 38 4.30 2.75 3.02
C ALA A 38 3.31 1.59 3.07
N ILE A 39 3.83 0.38 2.87
CA ILE A 39 3.11 -0.88 3.03
C ILE A 39 3.87 -1.73 4.04
N ALA A 40 3.16 -2.23 5.04
CA ALA A 40 3.63 -3.23 5.98
C ALA A 40 3.01 -4.59 5.65
N PHE A 41 3.86 -5.60 5.53
CA PHE A 41 3.46 -6.96 5.16
C PHE A 41 4.35 -8.00 5.82
N ASP A 42 3.91 -9.25 5.79
CA ASP A 42 4.66 -10.42 6.26
C ASP A 42 5.65 -10.90 5.19
N LEU A 43 6.91 -11.11 5.58
CA LEU A 43 8.00 -11.48 4.67
C LEU A 43 7.77 -12.82 3.94
N HIS A 44 7.16 -13.80 4.61
CA HIS A 44 7.00 -15.16 4.11
C HIS A 44 5.72 -15.34 3.29
N THR A 45 4.61 -14.80 3.77
CA THR A 45 3.31 -14.91 3.12
C THR A 45 3.09 -13.79 2.10
N GLY A 46 3.72 -12.63 2.29
CA GLY A 46 3.44 -11.42 1.54
C GLY A 46 2.07 -10.80 1.88
N GLU A 47 1.44 -11.23 2.98
CA GLU A 47 0.17 -10.69 3.46
C GLU A 47 0.33 -9.24 3.92
N VAL A 48 -0.51 -8.34 3.42
CA VAL A 48 -0.52 -6.95 3.83
C VAL A 48 -1.24 -6.80 5.17
N HIS A 49 -0.55 -6.26 6.17
CA HIS A 49 -1.16 -5.92 7.45
C HIS A 49 -1.70 -4.50 7.48
N GLN A 50 -0.91 -3.53 6.99
CA GLN A 50 -1.26 -2.12 7.01
C GLN A 50 -0.62 -1.37 5.84
N HIS A 51 -1.25 -0.29 5.40
CA HIS A 51 -0.69 0.61 4.40
C HIS A 51 -1.17 2.05 4.64
N GLY A 52 -0.39 3.05 4.23
CA GLY A 52 -0.73 4.44 4.48
C GLY A 52 0.47 5.38 4.48
N SER A 53 0.38 6.47 5.25
CA SER A 53 1.50 7.41 5.39
C SER A 53 2.68 6.73 6.12
N PRO A 54 3.93 6.94 5.70
CA PRO A 54 5.09 6.25 6.28
C PRO A 54 5.19 6.38 7.80
N ALA A 55 4.92 7.57 8.35
CA ALA A 55 4.96 7.80 9.79
C ALA A 55 3.95 6.92 10.55
N ARG A 56 2.71 6.82 10.06
CA ARG A 56 1.66 5.99 10.68
C ARG A 56 2.03 4.51 10.62
N ILE A 57 2.54 4.05 9.48
CA ILE A 57 2.88 2.64 9.28
C ILE A 57 4.10 2.23 10.09
N GLN A 58 5.11 3.10 10.21
CA GLN A 58 6.26 2.83 11.06
C GLN A 58 5.90 2.82 12.56
N SER A 59 5.04 3.76 12.99
CA SER A 59 4.52 3.75 14.36
C SER A 59 3.74 2.46 14.65
N TRP A 60 2.88 2.04 13.73
CA TRP A 60 2.15 0.79 13.85
C TRP A 60 3.09 -0.42 13.90
N ALA A 61 4.07 -0.52 13.00
CA ALA A 61 5.01 -1.63 12.94
C ALA A 61 5.83 -1.73 14.22
N THR A 62 6.32 -0.61 14.73
CA THR A 62 7.09 -0.56 15.99
C THR A 62 6.26 -1.09 17.16
N HIS A 63 5.02 -0.63 17.31
CA HIS A 63 4.14 -1.09 18.38
C HIS A 63 3.78 -2.58 18.22
N THR A 64 3.43 -3.02 17.01
CA THR A 64 3.06 -4.41 16.74
C THR A 64 4.23 -5.35 17.01
N ARG A 65 5.44 -5.03 16.55
CA ARG A 65 6.66 -5.81 16.83
C ARG A 65 6.93 -5.90 18.33
N ARG A 66 6.80 -4.78 19.07
CA ARG A 66 6.96 -4.77 20.53
C ARG A 66 5.96 -5.70 21.21
N ARG A 67 4.68 -5.64 20.81
CA ARG A 67 3.62 -6.49 21.36
C ARG A 67 3.85 -7.97 21.08
N LEU A 68 4.24 -8.32 19.86
CA LEU A 68 4.54 -9.71 19.48
C LEU A 68 5.72 -10.28 20.26
N ARG A 69 6.79 -9.50 20.44
CA ARG A 69 7.94 -9.90 21.27
C ARG A 69 7.54 -10.11 22.73
N ALA A 70 6.71 -9.23 23.29
CA ALA A 70 6.20 -9.41 24.65
C ALA A 70 5.33 -10.67 24.80
N ALA A 71 4.68 -11.12 23.72
CA ALA A 71 3.91 -12.35 23.68
C ALA A 71 4.74 -13.61 23.35
N GLY A 72 6.08 -13.50 23.25
CA GLY A 72 6.97 -14.62 22.90
C GLY A 72 7.04 -14.96 21.41
N ALA A 73 6.33 -14.23 20.55
CA ALA A 73 6.32 -14.42 19.10
C ALA A 73 7.40 -13.57 18.40
N ALA A 74 8.68 -13.78 18.77
CA ALA A 74 9.79 -12.99 18.26
C ALA A 74 10.00 -13.14 16.74
N ASP A 75 9.80 -14.35 16.21
CA ASP A 75 9.97 -14.65 14.78
C ASP A 75 8.97 -13.87 13.94
N VAL A 76 7.68 -13.95 14.29
CA VAL A 76 6.61 -13.18 13.64
C VAL A 76 6.86 -11.68 13.69
N ALA A 77 7.46 -11.17 14.78
CA ALA A 77 7.82 -9.76 14.86
C ALA A 77 8.94 -9.38 13.87
N ASN A 78 9.89 -10.28 13.61
CA ASN A 78 10.97 -10.07 12.66
C ASN A 78 10.49 -10.15 11.21
N ASP A 79 9.44 -10.93 10.96
CA ASP A 79 8.88 -11.13 9.62
C ASP A 79 8.04 -9.94 9.13
N ILE A 80 7.63 -9.03 10.03
CA ILE A 80 6.98 -7.78 9.63
C ILE A 80 8.00 -6.90 8.90
N VAL A 81 7.78 -6.66 7.61
CA VAL A 81 8.56 -5.75 6.77
C VAL A 81 7.75 -4.49 6.47
N VAL A 82 8.42 -3.33 6.46
CA VAL A 82 7.83 -2.06 6.03
C VAL A 82 8.64 -1.52 4.86
N VAL A 83 7.98 -1.34 3.72
CA VAL A 83 8.58 -0.70 2.54
C VAL A 83 7.91 0.64 2.33
N SER A 84 8.71 1.69 2.15
CA SER A 84 8.24 3.04 1.85
C SER A 84 9.05 3.65 0.71
N GLY A 85 8.43 4.54 -0.07
CA GLY A 85 9.11 5.26 -1.13
C GLY A 85 8.17 5.80 -2.21
N PRO A 86 8.72 6.39 -3.28
CA PRO A 86 7.96 6.76 -4.47
C PRO A 86 7.64 5.50 -5.29
N LEU A 87 6.77 4.65 -4.72
CA LEU A 87 6.37 3.39 -5.32
C LEU A 87 5.40 3.65 -6.49
N PRO A 88 5.51 2.90 -7.60
CA PRO A 88 4.54 2.97 -8.68
C PRO A 88 3.12 2.68 -8.18
N VAL A 89 2.14 3.42 -8.69
CA VAL A 89 0.72 3.25 -8.27
C VAL A 89 0.20 1.87 -8.63
N ASP A 90 0.62 1.31 -9.77
CA ASP A 90 0.22 -0.02 -10.19
C ASP A 90 0.77 -1.09 -9.24
N GLU A 91 2.03 -0.96 -8.80
CA GLU A 91 2.63 -1.84 -7.79
C GLU A 91 1.90 -1.75 -6.45
N LEU A 92 1.60 -0.53 -5.98
CA LEU A 92 0.82 -0.33 -4.76
C LEU A 92 -0.56 -1.02 -4.85
N ASN A 93 -1.27 -0.88 -5.97
CA ASN A 93 -2.58 -1.50 -6.14
C ASN A 93 -2.50 -3.02 -6.29
N LYS A 94 -1.47 -3.56 -6.97
CA LYS A 94 -1.23 -5.01 -7.03
C LYS A 94 -0.97 -5.59 -5.64
N CYS A 95 -0.23 -4.88 -4.78
CA CYS A 95 -0.03 -5.25 -3.38
C CYS A 95 -1.36 -5.33 -2.60
N LEU A 96 -2.35 -4.49 -2.93
CA LEU A 96 -3.66 -4.50 -2.27
C LEU A 96 -4.61 -5.58 -2.83
N TRP A 97 -4.52 -5.88 -4.13
CA TRP A 97 -5.49 -6.75 -4.80
C TRP A 97 -5.06 -8.20 -4.93
N ILE A 98 -3.75 -8.45 -4.98
CA ILE A 98 -3.19 -9.78 -5.19
C ILE A 98 -2.54 -10.25 -3.89
N SER A 99 -3.14 -11.27 -3.27
CA SER A 99 -2.58 -11.89 -2.06
C SER A 99 -1.15 -12.38 -2.30
N GLY A 100 -0.25 -12.08 -1.36
CA GLY A 100 1.16 -12.45 -1.42
C GLY A 100 2.01 -11.68 -2.44
N TYR A 101 1.45 -10.70 -3.15
CA TYR A 101 2.20 -9.94 -4.16
C TYR A 101 3.35 -9.13 -3.55
N CYS A 102 3.19 -8.62 -2.33
CA CYS A 102 4.21 -7.83 -1.64
C CYS A 102 5.54 -8.58 -1.55
N ARG A 103 5.52 -9.91 -1.36
CA ARG A 103 6.72 -10.74 -1.33
C ARG A 103 7.47 -10.70 -2.66
N ARG A 104 6.76 -10.84 -3.79
CA ARG A 104 7.36 -10.73 -5.14
C ARG A 104 7.82 -9.31 -5.45
N MET A 105 7.07 -8.30 -4.99
CA MET A 105 7.47 -6.91 -5.13
C MET A 105 8.76 -6.63 -4.34
N PHE A 106 8.90 -7.19 -3.15
CA PHE A 106 10.05 -6.98 -2.28
C PHE A 106 11.35 -7.52 -2.87
N THR A 107 11.33 -8.73 -3.46
CA THR A 107 12.53 -9.31 -4.09
C THR A 107 13.03 -8.51 -5.28
N ARG A 108 12.14 -7.78 -5.97
CA ARG A 108 12.46 -6.97 -7.14
C ARG A 108 12.51 -5.47 -6.86
N LEU A 109 12.45 -5.06 -5.59
CA LEU A 109 12.32 -3.66 -5.18
C LEU A 109 13.37 -2.77 -5.85
N ALA A 110 14.64 -3.20 -5.89
CA ALA A 110 15.74 -2.46 -6.51
C ALA A 110 15.57 -2.24 -8.03
N SER A 111 14.85 -3.13 -8.72
CA SER A 111 14.59 -3.07 -10.16
C SER A 111 13.30 -2.32 -10.51
N LEU A 112 12.47 -1.98 -9.52
CA LEU A 112 11.24 -1.24 -9.80
C LEU A 112 11.60 0.14 -10.33
N PRO A 113 10.82 0.66 -11.29
CA PRO A 113 10.97 2.05 -11.69
C PRO A 113 10.60 2.91 -10.47
N HIS A 114 11.58 3.60 -9.92
CA HIS A 114 11.39 4.48 -8.77
C HIS A 114 11.01 5.87 -9.29
N GLY A 115 10.00 6.48 -8.68
CA GLY A 115 9.62 7.85 -8.99
C GLY A 115 8.15 8.01 -9.29
N LYS A 116 7.62 9.17 -8.87
CA LYS A 116 6.22 9.59 -9.09
C LYS A 116 5.91 9.91 -10.55
N LEU A 117 6.91 9.95 -11.42
CA LEU A 117 6.79 10.35 -12.83
C LEU A 117 6.64 9.15 -13.76
N GLN A 118 5.88 8.14 -13.37
CA GLN A 118 5.52 7.08 -14.31
C GLN A 118 4.26 7.45 -15.07
N ARG A 119 4.42 7.44 -16.40
CA ARG A 119 3.37 7.57 -17.41
C ARG A 119 2.21 6.66 -17.02
N ALA A 120 0.99 7.19 -17.00
CA ALA A 120 -0.23 6.42 -16.76
C ALA A 120 -0.35 5.29 -17.81
N ALA A 121 0.23 4.13 -17.51
CA ALA A 121 0.17 2.97 -18.38
C ALA A 121 -1.14 2.23 -18.10
N GLN A 122 -2.14 2.59 -18.90
CA GLN A 122 -3.33 1.84 -19.30
C GLN A 122 -4.30 1.40 -18.19
N GLN A 123 -5.54 1.85 -18.35
CA GLN A 123 -6.73 1.37 -17.65
C GLN A 123 -6.80 -0.17 -17.70
N TRP A 124 -6.59 -0.82 -16.56
CA TRP A 124 -6.96 -2.23 -16.42
C TRP A 124 -8.48 -2.29 -16.29
N LYS A 125 -9.14 -2.77 -17.36
CA LYS A 125 -10.54 -3.20 -17.29
C LYS A 125 -10.61 -4.42 -16.37
N LYS A 126 -11.39 -4.32 -15.28
CA LYS A 126 -11.86 -5.52 -14.57
C LYS A 126 -12.57 -6.39 -15.62
N ALA A 127 -12.05 -7.60 -15.85
CA ALA A 127 -12.77 -8.60 -16.63
C ALA A 127 -14.07 -8.93 -15.89
N ALA A 128 -15.14 -9.03 -16.68
CA ALA A 128 -16.53 -9.15 -16.26
C ALA A 128 -16.80 -10.41 -15.43
#